data_AF-A0A4Y2ITG0-F1
#
_entry.id   AF-A0A4Y2ITG0-F1
#
_cell.length_a   1.000
_cell.length_b   1.000
_cell.length_c   1.000
_cell.angle_alpha   90.00
_cell.angle_beta   90.00
_cell.angle_gamma   90.00
#
_symmetry.space_group_name_H-M   'P 1'
#
loop_
_entity.id
_entity.type
_entity.pdbx_description
1 polymer ?
#
loop_
_entity_poly.entity_id
_entity_poly.type
_entity_poly.pdbx_seq_one_letter_code
_entity_poly.pdbx_strand_id
1 'polypeptide(L)'
;MTFVGKTSWTVFKTQFDVVSSTNGWADLIKASQLLAYLRGSAAEVLQGIPPDKLADLVTIENALESRFGDSHLTQFYRTELQRRRQKPGENLQVLAADVERLMNLA
;
A
#
# COMPACT_ATOMS: atom_id res chain seq x y z
N MET A 1 7.60 -3.07 -10.66
CA MET A 1 7.07 -2.43 -9.43
C MET A 1 6.16 -3.45 -8.74
N THR A 2 6.08 -3.49 -7.42
CA THR A 2 5.26 -4.49 -6.71
C THR A 2 4.63 -3.85 -5.49
N PHE A 3 3.33 -4.06 -5.28
CA PHE A 3 2.62 -3.59 -4.08
C PHE A 3 2.40 -4.75 -3.11
N VAL A 4 2.89 -4.58 -1.88
CA VAL A 4 2.79 -5.58 -0.80
C VAL A 4 1.99 -5.09 0.40
N GLY A 5 1.32 -3.93 0.28
CA GLY A 5 0.51 -3.35 1.36
C GLY A 5 1.27 -2.74 2.53
N LYS A 6 2.59 -2.50 2.38
CA LYS A 6 3.44 -1.84 3.39
C LYS A 6 3.78 -0.39 3.06
N THR A 7 3.75 -0.02 1.79
CA THR A 7 3.93 1.35 1.32
C THR A 7 2.57 2.04 1.23
N SER A 8 2.55 3.38 1.23
CA SER A 8 1.30 4.13 0.97
C SER A 8 0.68 3.71 -0.36
N TRP A 9 -0.60 3.37 -0.32
CA TRP A 9 -1.39 3.08 -1.50
C TRP A 9 -1.42 4.29 -2.44
N THR A 10 -1.59 5.51 -1.91
CA THR A 10 -1.55 6.77 -2.68
C THR A 10 -0.24 6.94 -3.45
N VAL A 11 0.90 6.63 -2.82
CA VAL A 11 2.22 6.70 -3.46
C VAL A 11 2.32 5.67 -4.59
N PHE A 12 1.94 4.42 -4.32
CA PHE A 12 1.96 3.37 -5.34
C PHE A 12 1.02 3.71 -6.51
N LYS A 13 -0.19 4.17 -6.24
CA LYS A 13 -1.19 4.56 -7.24
C LYS A 13 -0.67 5.67 -8.13
N THR A 14 -0.06 6.71 -7.55
CA THR A 14 0.55 7.81 -8.31
C THR A 14 1.64 7.30 -9.25
N GLN A 15 2.53 6.42 -8.77
CA GLN A 15 3.56 5.82 -9.61
C GLN A 15 2.96 4.96 -10.74
N PHE A 16 1.92 4.18 -10.42
CA PHE A 16 1.19 3.37 -11.38
C PHE A 16 0.49 4.23 -12.45
N ASP A 17 -0.13 5.35 -12.06
CA ASP A 17 -0.79 6.28 -12.96
C ASP A 17 0.19 6.93 -13.94
N VAL A 18 1.36 7.35 -13.46
CA VAL A 18 2.44 7.87 -14.33
C VAL A 18 2.88 6.83 -15.35
N VAL A 19 3.13 5.59 -14.92
CA VAL A 19 3.54 4.49 -15.81
C VAL A 19 2.44 4.18 -16.82
N SER A 20 1.19 4.07 -16.38
CA SER A 20 0.07 3.72 -17.25
C SER A 20 -0.22 4.80 -18.30
N SER A 21 -0.14 6.07 -17.92
CA SER A 21 -0.31 7.22 -18.81
C SER A 21 0.80 7.27 -19.87
N THR A 22 2.06 7.11 -19.46
CA THR A 22 3.22 7.10 -20.36
C THR A 22 3.12 5.98 -21.40
N ASN A 23 2.54 4.83 -21.03
CA ASN A 23 2.36 3.69 -21.91
C ASN A 23 0.99 3.67 -22.63
N GLY A 24 0.14 4.67 -22.44
CA GLY A 24 -1.18 4.73 -23.09
C GLY A 24 -2.11 3.58 -22.73
N TRP A 25 -2.01 3.03 -21.52
CA TRP A 25 -2.85 1.90 -21.11
C TRP A 25 -4.31 2.31 -20.95
N ALA A 26 -5.21 1.59 -21.62
CA ALA A 26 -6.64 1.63 -21.34
C ALA A 26 -6.98 0.90 -20.04
N ASP A 27 -8.15 1.16 -19.47
CA ASP A 27 -8.54 0.69 -18.14
C ASP A 27 -8.49 -0.83 -17.96
N LEU A 28 -8.86 -1.61 -19.00
CA LEU A 28 -8.74 -3.06 -18.97
C LEU A 28 -7.29 -3.53 -18.78
N ILE A 29 -6.35 -2.86 -19.46
CA ILE A 29 -4.92 -3.15 -19.34
C ILE A 29 -4.41 -2.67 -17.99
N LYS A 30 -4.85 -1.50 -17.52
CA LYS A 30 -4.52 -1.02 -16.17
C LYS A 30 -4.97 -2.02 -15.11
N ALA A 31 -6.22 -2.49 -15.15
CA ALA A 31 -6.73 -3.48 -14.21
C ALA A 31 -5.86 -4.74 -14.20
N SER A 32 -5.57 -5.30 -15.39
CA SER A 32 -4.73 -6.50 -15.53
C SER A 32 -3.31 -6.30 -14.98
N GLN A 33 -2.68 -5.16 -15.27
CA GLN A 33 -1.34 -4.83 -14.77
C GLN A 33 -1.34 -4.57 -13.26
N LEU A 34 -2.35 -3.90 -12.74
CA LEU A 34 -2.50 -3.65 -11.32
C LEU A 34 -2.56 -4.97 -10.55
N LEU A 35 -3.40 -5.91 -10.98
CA LEU A 35 -3.45 -7.27 -10.43
C LEU A 35 -2.09 -7.97 -10.47
N ALA A 36 -1.38 -7.86 -11.60
CA ALA A 36 -0.07 -8.47 -11.78
C ALA A 36 1.01 -7.88 -10.83
N TYR A 37 0.82 -6.66 -10.31
CA TYR A 37 1.72 -6.03 -9.34
C TYR A 37 1.38 -6.32 -7.87
N LEU A 38 0.20 -6.90 -7.56
CA LEU A 38 -0.18 -7.21 -6.18
C LEU A 38 0.52 -8.47 -5.66
N ARG A 39 1.11 -8.41 -4.46
CA ARG A 39 1.69 -9.55 -3.76
C ARG A 39 1.36 -9.50 -2.27
N GLY A 40 1.48 -10.65 -1.58
CA GLY A 40 1.25 -10.72 -0.14
C GLY A 40 -0.16 -10.24 0.26
N SER A 41 -0.26 -9.47 1.34
CA SER A 41 -1.55 -8.96 1.86
C SER A 41 -2.31 -8.09 0.87
N ALA A 42 -1.62 -7.44 -0.07
CA ALA A 42 -2.27 -6.68 -1.13
C ALA A 42 -3.03 -7.59 -2.12
N ALA A 43 -2.48 -8.76 -2.43
CA ALA A 43 -3.14 -9.73 -3.30
C ALA A 43 -4.36 -10.40 -2.63
N GLU A 44 -4.41 -10.45 -1.30
CA GLU A 44 -5.55 -11.01 -0.58
C GLU A 44 -6.83 -10.17 -0.75
N VAL A 45 -6.73 -8.89 -1.11
CA VAL A 45 -7.90 -8.03 -1.43
C VAL A 45 -8.76 -8.65 -2.53
N LEU A 46 -8.13 -9.39 -3.44
CA LEU A 46 -8.82 -10.03 -4.56
C LEU A 46 -9.82 -11.10 -4.13
N GLN A 47 -9.67 -11.68 -2.93
CA GLN A 47 -10.62 -12.67 -2.40
C GLN A 47 -11.99 -12.07 -2.11
N GLY A 48 -12.06 -10.75 -1.88
CA GLY A 48 -13.32 -10.03 -1.64
C GLY A 48 -13.98 -9.47 -2.90
N ILE A 49 -13.33 -9.59 -4.07
CA ILE A 49 -13.82 -9.05 -5.34
C ILE A 49 -14.45 -10.18 -6.16
N PRO A 50 -15.70 -10.04 -6.63
CA PRO A 50 -16.30 -11.01 -7.55
C PRO A 50 -15.45 -11.20 -8.82
N PRO A 51 -15.28 -12.43 -9.34
CA PRO A 51 -14.42 -12.69 -10.49
C PRO A 51 -14.76 -11.88 -11.74
N ASP A 52 -16.04 -11.60 -11.99
CA ASP A 52 -16.53 -10.77 -13.10
C ASP A 52 -16.15 -9.28 -12.97
N LYS A 53 -15.73 -8.86 -11.77
CA LYS A 53 -15.29 -7.49 -11.45
C LYS A 53 -13.77 -7.34 -11.39
N LEU A 54 -13.00 -8.42 -11.55
CA LEU A 54 -11.54 -8.35 -11.60
C LEU A 54 -10.98 -7.68 -12.88
N ALA A 55 -11.83 -7.35 -13.85
CA ALA A 55 -11.46 -6.54 -15.00
C ALA A 55 -11.82 -5.04 -14.83
N ASP A 56 -12.54 -4.70 -13.76
CA ASP A 56 -12.95 -3.33 -13.47
C ASP A 56 -11.91 -2.64 -12.59
N LEU A 57 -11.18 -1.71 -13.18
CA LEU A 57 -10.13 -0.94 -12.51
C LEU A 57 -10.65 -0.25 -11.26
N VAL A 58 -11.84 0.37 -11.33
CA VAL A 58 -12.40 1.15 -10.22
C VAL A 58 -12.72 0.26 -9.03
N THR A 59 -13.26 -0.94 -9.28
CA THR A 59 -13.53 -1.92 -8.20
C THR A 59 -12.23 -2.33 -7.50
N ILE A 60 -11.16 -2.61 -8.25
CA ILE A 60 -9.87 -3.01 -7.67
C ILE A 60 -9.24 -1.86 -6.86
N GLU A 61 -9.24 -0.65 -7.43
CA GLU A 61 -8.69 0.53 -6.75
C GLU A 61 -9.44 0.85 -5.46
N ASN A 62 -10.76 0.79 -5.46
CA ASN A 62 -11.57 1.04 -4.26
C ASN A 62 -11.33 0.00 -3.17
N ALA A 63 -11.14 -1.27 -3.54
CA ALA A 63 -10.84 -2.32 -2.59
C ALA A 63 -9.43 -2.15 -1.97
N LEU A 64 -8.46 -1.70 -2.77
CA LEU A 64 -7.12 -1.36 -2.29
C LEU A 64 -7.12 -0.10 -1.41
N GLU A 65 -7.84 0.95 -1.79
CA GLU A 65 -8.04 2.17 -1.01
C GLU A 65 -8.71 1.86 0.34
N SER A 66 -9.77 1.04 0.34
CA SER A 66 -10.47 0.68 1.58
C SER A 66 -9.58 -0.06 2.57
N ARG A 67 -8.59 -0.85 2.12
CA ARG A 67 -7.73 -1.66 3.00
C ARG A 67 -6.38 -1.00 3.31
N PHE A 68 -5.83 -0.25 2.36
CA PHE A 68 -4.47 0.29 2.41
C PHE A 68 -4.41 1.81 2.20
N GLY A 69 -5.55 2.48 2.07
CA GLY A 69 -5.64 3.92 2.03
C GLY A 69 -5.00 4.56 3.27
N ASP A 70 -4.69 5.84 3.16
CA ASP A 70 -3.79 6.51 4.10
C ASP A 70 -4.33 6.49 5.54
N SER A 71 -5.65 6.48 5.75
CA SER A 71 -6.26 6.37 7.09
C SER A 71 -5.89 5.08 7.84
N HIS A 72 -5.82 3.95 7.12
CA HIS A 72 -5.41 2.67 7.69
C HIS A 72 -3.92 2.63 8.01
N LEU A 73 -3.10 3.29 7.19
CA LEU A 73 -1.66 3.42 7.42
C LEU A 73 -1.36 4.32 8.60
N THR A 74 -2.04 5.46 8.73
CA THR A 74 -1.95 6.35 9.91
C THR A 74 -2.25 5.56 11.18
N GLN A 75 -3.33 4.76 11.21
CA GLN A 75 -3.64 3.92 12.37
C GLN A 75 -2.57 2.85 12.62
N PHE A 76 -2.07 2.19 11.58
CA PHE A 76 -1.00 1.21 11.67
C PHE A 76 0.29 1.82 12.27
N TYR A 77 0.72 2.98 11.77
CA TYR A 77 1.91 3.67 12.28
C TYR A 77 1.73 4.20 13.70
N ARG A 78 0.52 4.63 14.09
CA ARG A 78 0.19 4.93 15.49
C ARG A 78 0.35 3.72 16.40
N THR A 79 -0.13 2.55 15.98
CA THR A 79 0.03 1.31 16.76
C THR A 79 1.50 0.88 16.85
N GLU A 80 2.25 0.92 15.75
CA GLU A 80 3.69 0.63 15.78
C GLU A 80 4.46 1.60 16.67
N LEU A 81 4.16 2.91 16.61
CA LEU A 81 4.74 3.92 17.47
C LEU A 81 4.44 3.65 18.95
N GLN A 82 3.20 3.33 19.30
CA GLN A 82 2.82 2.99 20.69
C GLN A 82 3.59 1.78 21.22
N ARG A 83 3.82 0.79 20.37
CA ARG A 83 4.49 -0.47 20.73
C ARG A 83 6.02 -0.39 20.63
N ARG A 84 6.56 0.66 20.02
CA ARG A 84 8.00 0.83 19.82
C ARG A 84 8.72 1.02 21.16
N ARG A 85 9.63 0.11 21.46
CA ARG A 85 10.53 0.16 22.62
C ARG A 85 11.93 -0.20 22.15
N GLN A 86 12.96 0.32 22.83
CA GLN A 86 14.35 -0.03 22.53
C GLN A 86 14.53 -1.55 22.64
N LYS A 87 15.16 -2.18 21.63
CA LYS A 87 15.50 -3.61 21.69
C LYS A 87 16.85 -3.80 22.41
N PRO A 88 17.11 -4.97 23.02
CA PRO A 88 18.43 -5.27 23.57
C PRO A 88 19.52 -5.13 22.49
N GLY A 89 20.56 -4.34 22.78
CA GLY A 89 21.66 -4.08 21.85
C GLY A 89 21.37 -3.04 20.75
N GLU A 90 20.17 -2.46 20.70
CA GLU A 90 19.85 -1.39 19.77
C GLU A 90 20.43 -0.04 20.24
N ASN A 91 21.13 0.67 19.35
CA ASN A 91 21.60 2.03 19.61
C ASN A 91 20.41 3.01 19.68
N LEU A 92 20.45 3.93 20.65
CA LEU A 92 19.47 5.01 20.83
C LEU A 92 19.22 5.85 19.57
N GLN A 93 20.23 6.05 18.72
CA GLN A 93 20.08 6.80 17.46
C GLN A 93 19.16 6.07 16.48
N VAL A 94 19.26 4.74 16.41
CA VAL A 94 18.40 3.90 15.56
C VAL A 94 16.96 3.91 16.08
N LEU A 95 16.80 3.83 17.40
CA LEU A 95 15.49 4.01 18.02
C LEU A 95 14.89 5.38 17.71
N ALA A 96 15.64 6.46 17.90
CA ALA A 96 15.18 7.82 17.68
C ALA A 96 14.77 8.07 16.23
N ALA A 97 15.60 7.65 15.26
CA ALA A 97 15.28 7.78 13.84
C ALA A 97 14.01 7.03 13.44
N ASP A 98 13.79 5.82 13.99
CA ASP A 98 12.58 5.05 13.71
C ASP A 98 11.34 5.63 14.40
N VAL A 99 11.47 6.16 15.62
CA VAL A 99 10.40 6.91 16.31
C VAL A 99 10.01 8.16 15.53
N GLU A 100 10.98 8.96 15.10
CA GLU A 100 10.73 10.17 14.30
C GLU A 100 10.07 9.83 12.96
N ARG A 101 10.54 8.78 12.27
CA ARG A 101 9.90 8.26 11.06
C ARG A 101 8.45 7.86 11.32
N LEU A 102 8.17 7.11 12.39
CA LEU A 102 6.81 6.69 12.72
C LEU A 102 5.91 7.86 13.10
N MET A 103 6.43 8.89 13.80
CA MET A 103 5.69 10.12 14.10
C MET A 103 5.29 10.89 12.84
N ASN A 104 6.18 10.98 11.85
CA ASN A 104 5.91 11.67 10.59
C ASN A 104 4.92 10.92 9.68
N LEU A 105 4.68 9.63 9.93
CA LEU A 105 3.78 8.79 9.15
C LEU A 105 2.41 8.54 9.84
N ALA A 106 2.24 8.98 11.09
CA ALA A 106 1.09 8.72 11.97
C ALA A 106 0.07 9.87 12.03
#